data_AF-A0A093Y5H4-F1
#
_entry.id   AF-A0A093Y5H4-F1
#
_cell.length_a   1.000
_cell.length_b   1.000
_cell.length_c   1.000
_cell.angle_alpha   90.00
_cell.angle_beta   90.00
_cell.angle_gamma   90.00
#
_symmetry.space_group_name_H-M   'P 1'
#
loop_
_entity.id
_entity.type
_entity.pdbx_description
1 polymer ?
#
loop_
_entity_poly.entity_id
_entity_poly.type
_entity_poly.pdbx_seq_one_letter_code
_entity_poly.pdbx_strand_id
1 'polypeptide(L)'
;IECPKNAIVLAHGLLGFAELKLAGSFLPPIEYWHGIKDALTMKGIKVITTTVPPYASIENRARALVEDIAAEAKGCDVNIIAHSM
;
A
#
# COMPACT_ATOMS: atom_id res chain seq x y z
N ILE A 1 12.95 -14.33 14.71
CA ILE A 1 12.89 -13.10 13.90
C ILE A 1 11.83 -12.24 14.57
N GLU A 2 12.19 -11.05 15.03
CA GLU A 2 11.21 -10.11 15.55
C GLU A 2 10.41 -9.53 14.38
N CYS A 3 9.09 -9.53 14.49
CA CYS A 3 8.19 -8.94 13.49
C CYS A 3 7.38 -7.82 14.18
N PRO A 4 7.06 -6.73 13.48
CA PRO A 4 6.20 -5.68 14.02
C PRO A 4 4.85 -6.25 14.48
N LYS A 5 4.37 -5.78 15.64
CA LYS A 5 3.08 -6.19 16.21
C LYS A 5 1.90 -5.76 15.34
N ASN A 6 2.00 -4.57 14.75
CA ASN A 6 0.93 -3.93 13.99
C ASN A 6 1.14 -4.16 12.48
N ALA A 7 0.03 -4.20 11.73
CA ALA A 7 0.08 -4.31 10.28
C ALA A 7 0.83 -3.13 9.66
N ILE A 8 1.50 -3.37 8.53
CA ILE A 8 2.17 -2.32 7.77
C ILE A 8 1.25 -1.85 6.65
N VAL A 9 1.00 -0.55 6.59
CA VAL A 9 0.29 0.12 5.50
C VAL A 9 1.31 0.76 4.57
N LEU A 10 1.25 0.44 3.29
CA LEU A 10 2.11 0.98 2.25
C LEU A 10 1.35 2.07 1.47
N ALA A 11 1.65 3.34 1.75
CA ALA A 11 0.98 4.51 1.18
C ALA A 11 1.84 5.19 0.09
N HIS A 12 1.44 5.04 -1.17
CA HIS A 12 2.18 5.59 -2.32
C HIS A 12 1.97 7.09 -2.49
N GLY A 13 2.89 7.74 -3.22
CA GLY A 13 2.84 9.17 -3.56
C GLY A 13 2.08 9.53 -4.83
N LEU A 14 2.37 10.73 -5.36
CA LEU A 14 1.90 11.20 -6.68
C LEU A 14 2.17 10.15 -7.75
N LEU A 15 1.20 9.91 -8.63
CA LEU A 15 1.29 8.89 -9.70
C LEU A 15 1.47 7.43 -9.24
N GLY A 16 1.33 7.14 -7.94
CA GLY A 16 1.39 5.77 -7.46
C GLY A 16 0.17 4.95 -7.85
N PHE A 17 0.39 3.63 -7.91
CA PHE A 17 -0.58 2.61 -8.31
C PHE A 17 -0.31 1.36 -7.46
N ALA A 18 -1.32 0.55 -7.18
CA ALA A 18 -1.07 -0.73 -6.53
C ALA A 18 -0.36 -1.70 -7.49
N GLU A 19 -0.92 -1.84 -8.70
CA GLU A 19 -0.44 -2.74 -9.75
C GLU A 19 -0.81 -2.13 -11.11
N LEU A 20 0.15 -1.99 -12.03
CA LEU A 20 -0.07 -1.67 -13.43
C LEU A 20 0.10 -2.92 -14.28
N LYS A 21 -0.98 -3.33 -14.95
CA LYS A 21 -0.96 -4.38 -15.97
C LYS A 21 -0.77 -3.74 -17.33
N LEU A 22 0.41 -3.90 -17.93
CA LEU A 22 0.67 -3.44 -19.30
C LEU A 22 -0.16 -4.25 -20.30
N ALA A 23 -0.66 -3.58 -21.34
CA ALA A 23 -1.44 -4.20 -22.39
C ALA A 23 -0.56 -5.16 -23.22
N GLY A 24 -0.66 -6.44 -22.92
CA GLY A 24 0.09 -7.52 -23.55
C GLY A 24 0.33 -8.62 -22.51
N SER A 25 -0.32 -9.78 -22.69
CA SER A 25 -0.36 -10.92 -21.76
C SER A 25 1.01 -11.54 -21.36
N PHE A 26 2.12 -10.94 -21.75
CA PHE A 26 3.47 -11.48 -21.61
C PHE A 26 4.38 -10.70 -20.65
N LEU A 27 3.97 -9.52 -20.16
CA LEU A 27 4.78 -8.75 -19.21
C LEU A 27 4.24 -8.91 -17.78
N PRO A 28 5.12 -9.14 -16.79
CA PRO A 28 4.71 -9.19 -15.40
C PRO A 28 4.13 -7.84 -14.97
N PRO A 29 3.13 -7.84 -14.07
CA PRO A 29 2.59 -6.61 -13.55
C PRO A 29 3.68 -5.78 -12.85
N ILE A 30 3.62 -4.46 -13.04
CA ILE A 30 4.52 -3.54 -12.35
C ILE A 30 3.81 -3.10 -11.07
N GLU A 31 4.41 -3.36 -9.92
CA GLU A 31 3.93 -2.88 -8.63
C GLU A 31 4.73 -1.65 -8.21
N TYR A 32 4.07 -0.65 -7.64
CA TYR A 32 4.79 0.53 -7.11
C TYR A 32 5.76 0.15 -5.98
N TRP A 33 5.38 -0.83 -5.16
CA TRP A 33 6.16 -1.33 -4.03
C TRP A 33 7.02 -2.54 -4.41
N HIS A 34 7.68 -2.51 -5.58
CA HIS A 34 8.60 -3.51 -6.16
C HIS A 34 9.09 -4.64 -5.21
N GLY A 35 8.25 -5.66 -4.95
CA GLY A 35 8.58 -6.82 -4.10
C GLY A 35 8.67 -6.55 -2.58
N ILE A 36 8.48 -5.31 -2.11
CA ILE A 36 8.46 -4.96 -0.67
C ILE A 36 7.27 -5.63 0.02
N LYS A 37 6.08 -5.60 -0.60
CA LYS A 37 4.90 -6.28 -0.08
C LYS A 37 5.17 -7.77 0.12
N ASP A 38 5.74 -8.42 -0.90
CA ASP A 38 6.05 -9.85 -0.86
C ASP A 38 7.11 -10.17 0.19
N ALA A 39 8.19 -9.39 0.25
CA ALA A 39 9.26 -9.56 1.22
C ALA A 39 8.75 -9.48 2.67
N LEU A 40 7.87 -8.51 2.96
CA LEU A 40 7.26 -8.37 4.28
C LEU A 40 6.26 -9.49 4.58
N THR A 41 5.44 -9.86 3.59
CA THR A 41 4.44 -10.94 3.73
C THR A 41 5.12 -12.29 3.98
N MET A 42 6.23 -12.59 3.30
CA MET A 42 7.04 -13.80 3.54
C MET A 42 7.62 -13.87 4.96
N LYS A 43 7.74 -12.74 5.66
CA LYS A 43 8.14 -12.66 7.07
C LYS A 43 6.95 -12.79 8.04
N GLY A 44 5.75 -13.08 7.54
CA GLY A 44 4.53 -13.20 8.34
C GLY A 44 3.92 -11.86 8.77
N ILE A 45 4.36 -10.75 8.16
CA ILE A 45 3.84 -9.42 8.48
C ILE A 45 2.58 -9.19 7.64
N LYS A 46 1.49 -8.76 8.29
CA LYS A 46 0.29 -8.31 7.58
C LYS A 46 0.60 -6.99 6.86
N VAL A 47 0.50 -6.98 5.54
CA VAL A 47 0.72 -5.80 4.70
C VAL A 47 -0.59 -5.36 4.05
N ILE A 48 -0.91 -4.08 4.15
CA ILE A 48 -2.05 -3.43 3.53
C ILE A 48 -1.51 -2.48 2.46
N THR A 49 -1.90 -2.67 1.21
CA THR A 49 -1.57 -1.76 0.10
C THR A 49 -2.77 -0.88 -0.21
N THR A 50 -2.63 0.43 -0.01
CA THR A 50 -3.70 1.41 -0.25
C THR A 50 -3.61 1.99 -1.66
N THR A 51 -4.74 2.41 -2.24
CA THR A 51 -4.76 3.11 -3.54
C THR A 51 -5.43 4.47 -3.37
N VAL A 52 -4.64 5.46 -2.96
CA VAL A 52 -5.14 6.84 -2.86
C VAL A 52 -5.19 7.49 -4.25
N PRO A 53 -6.09 8.46 -4.50
CA PRO A 53 -6.13 9.15 -5.78
C PRO A 53 -4.75 9.73 -6.15
N PRO A 54 -4.20 9.43 -7.34
CA PRO A 54 -2.83 9.78 -7.70
C PRO A 54 -2.63 11.29 -7.87
N TYR A 55 -3.70 12.03 -8.18
CA TYR A 55 -3.71 13.48 -8.42
C TYR A 55 -4.84 14.16 -7.64
N ALA A 56 -4.72 14.22 -6.32
CA ALA A 56 -5.69 14.92 -5.47
C ALA A 56 -4.99 15.69 -4.35
N SER A 57 -5.75 16.57 -3.69
CA SER A 57 -5.27 17.27 -2.49
C SER A 57 -4.89 16.27 -1.39
N ILE A 58 -3.99 16.70 -0.49
CA ILE A 58 -3.60 15.90 0.68
C ILE A 58 -4.82 15.47 1.49
N GLU A 59 -5.80 16.37 1.68
CA GLU A 59 -7.04 16.06 2.40
C GLU A 59 -7.82 14.92 1.73
N ASN A 60 -7.98 14.97 0.41
CA ASN A 60 -8.71 13.93 -0.32
C ASN A 60 -7.96 12.59 -0.28
N ARG A 61 -6.63 12.63 -0.34
CA ARG A 61 -5.79 11.43 -0.23
C ARG A 61 -5.82 10.84 1.18
N ALA A 62 -5.80 11.68 2.22
CA ALA A 62 -5.91 11.26 3.61
C ALA A 62 -7.26 10.59 3.88
N ARG A 63 -8.36 11.11 3.33
CA ARG A 63 -9.69 10.51 3.45
C ARG A 63 -9.74 9.11 2.84
N ALA A 64 -9.27 8.97 1.59
CA ALA A 64 -9.18 7.67 0.92
C ALA A 64 -8.27 6.69 1.68
N LEU A 65 -7.14 7.17 2.20
CA LEU A 65 -6.22 6.37 3.00
C LEU A 65 -6.90 5.83 4.28
N VAL A 66 -7.68 6.66 4.97
CA VAL A 66 -8.43 6.24 6.16
C VAL A 66 -9.49 5.19 5.82
N GLU A 67 -10.20 5.35 4.70
CA GLU A 67 -11.20 4.38 4.24
C GLU A 67 -10.56 3.01 3.94
N ASP A 68 -9.45 2.99 3.19
CA ASP A 68 -8.69 1.76 2.88
C ASP A 68 -8.18 1.09 4.16
N ILE A 69 -7.60 1.86 5.09
CA ILE A 69 -7.11 1.33 6.37
C ILE A 69 -8.26 0.78 7.21
N ALA A 70 -9.39 1.48 7.31
CA ALA A 70 -10.53 1.04 8.10
C ALA A 70 -11.10 -0.30 7.60
N ALA A 71 -11.18 -0.46 6.28
CA ALA A 71 -11.66 -1.69 5.65
C ALA A 71 -10.75 -2.90 5.95
N GLU A 72 -9.43 -2.70 5.89
CA GLU A 72 -8.44 -3.79 5.96
C GLU A 72 -7.90 -4.04 7.38
N ALA A 73 -7.74 -3.00 8.20
CA ALA A 73 -7.20 -3.09 9.55
C ALA A 73 -8.24 -3.57 10.58
N LYS A 74 -9.54 -3.43 10.29
CA LYS A 74 -10.66 -3.90 11.13
C LYS A 74 -10.58 -3.45 12.60
N GLY A 75 -10.15 -2.21 12.82
CA GLY A 75 -10.04 -1.61 14.16
C GLY A 75 -8.73 -1.88 14.90
N CYS A 76 -7.77 -2.58 14.29
CA CYS A 76 -6.42 -2.73 14.85
C CYS A 76 -5.53 -1.53 14.51
N ASP A 77 -4.58 -1.22 15.40
CA ASP A 77 -3.51 -0.26 15.14
C ASP A 77 -2.65 -0.68 13.93
N VAL A 78 -2.12 0.31 13.22
CA VAL A 78 -1.28 0.12 12.03
C VAL A 78 0.00 0.96 12.09
N ASN A 79 1.04 0.51 11.38
CA ASN A 79 2.24 1.28 11.09
C ASN A 79 2.17 1.74 9.63
N ILE A 80 2.30 3.04 9.37
CA ILE A 80 2.25 3.57 8.00
C ILE A 80 3.67 3.82 7.50
N ILE A 81 4.00 3.28 6.32
CA ILE A 81 5.18 3.62 5.54
C ILE A 81 4.70 4.37 4.30
N ALA A 82 5.06 5.65 4.20
CA ALA A 82 4.67 6.51 3.09
C ALA A 82 5.89 6.90 2.23
N HIS A 83 5.70 7.05 0.93
CA HIS A 83 6.73 7.49 0.01
C HIS A 83 6.26 8.68 -0.84
N SER A 84 7.11 9.70 -0.96
CA SER A 84 6.87 10.95 -1.71
C SER A 84 5.79 11.86 -1.12
N MET A 85 4.62 11.98 -1.75
CA MET A 85 3.56 12.95 -1.42
C MET A 85 2.45 12.32 -0.62
#